data_AF-A0AB36S8B9-F1
#
_entry.id   AF-A0AB36S8B9-F1
#
_cell.length_a   1.000
_cell.length_b   1.000
_cell.length_c   1.000
_cell.angle_alpha   90.00
_cell.angle_beta   90.00
_cell.angle_gamma   90.00
#
_symmetry.space_group_name_H-M   'P 1'
#
loop_
_entity.id
_entity.type
_entity.pdbx_description
1 polymer ?
#
loop_
_entity_poly.entity_id
_entity_poly.type
_entity_poly.pdbx_seq_one_letter_code
_entity_poly.pdbx_strand_id
1 'polypeptide(L)'
;MQSPGPGNENKLLIVDKAMKDIENPLVLSTWYLDDENNLTQDSTNKNIALPTVNLVNIYDQTQEDRPSYEEVAKSELKGNAYSHEIKVNVVLNARNINVENIETGMLATIVYKEQTYKSVLTAWRISSSKKNIELTFGNVRSRFMDYFEDYGG
;
A
#
# COMPACT_ATOMS: atom_id res chain seq x y z
N MET A 1 -2.58 11.16 15.62
CA MET A 1 -2.31 9.82 15.08
C MET A 1 -3.66 9.18 14.84
N GLN A 2 -4.10 9.08 13.59
CA GLN A 2 -5.32 8.35 13.27
C GLN A 2 -4.91 6.88 13.26
N SER A 3 -5.37 6.12 14.25
CA SER A 3 -5.27 4.66 14.21
C SER A 3 -5.96 4.16 12.94
N PRO A 4 -5.42 3.15 12.25
CA PRO A 4 -6.15 2.46 11.21
C PRO A 4 -7.51 2.05 11.76
N GLY A 5 -8.58 2.43 11.05
CA GLY A 5 -9.95 2.24 11.53
C GLY A 5 -10.29 0.77 11.76
N PRO A 6 -11.20 0.47 12.71
CA PRO A 6 -11.74 -0.87 12.88
C PRO A 6 -12.51 -1.25 11.61
N GLY A 7 -11.96 -2.14 10.77
CA GLY A 7 -12.63 -2.60 9.55
C GLY A 7 -11.75 -3.03 8.36
N ASN A 8 -10.41 -2.99 8.46
CA ASN A 8 -9.54 -3.40 7.36
C ASN A 8 -9.12 -4.86 7.49
N GLU A 9 -9.04 -5.58 6.36
CA GLU A 9 -8.52 -6.95 6.29
C GLU A 9 -7.08 -7.01 6.83
N ASN A 10 -6.86 -7.79 7.87
CA ASN A 10 -5.57 -7.89 8.57
C ASN A 10 -5.09 -9.34 8.73
N LYS A 11 -5.78 -10.29 8.09
CA LYS A 11 -5.38 -11.68 7.98
C LYS A 11 -5.55 -12.15 6.54
N LEU A 12 -4.55 -12.82 5.99
CA LEU A 12 -4.57 -13.38 4.65
C LEU A 12 -4.46 -14.91 4.73
N LEU A 13 -5.35 -15.59 4.02
CA LEU A 13 -5.29 -17.01 3.72
C LEU A 13 -4.87 -17.19 2.27
N ILE A 14 -3.71 -17.78 2.03
CA ILE A 14 -3.26 -18.18 0.70
C ILE A 14 -3.68 -19.64 0.51
N VAL A 15 -4.52 -19.91 -0.47
CA VAL A 15 -5.12 -21.24 -0.69
C VAL A 15 -4.75 -21.77 -2.07
N ASP A 16 -4.57 -23.08 -2.19
CA ASP A 16 -4.21 -23.71 -3.45
C ASP A 16 -5.35 -23.65 -4.46
N LYS A 17 -5.09 -23.13 -5.66
CA LYS A 17 -6.03 -23.14 -6.78
C LYS A 17 -6.48 -24.54 -7.20
N ALA A 18 -5.64 -25.56 -6.99
CA ALA A 18 -5.97 -26.95 -7.32
C ALA A 18 -6.95 -27.60 -6.31
N MET A 19 -7.35 -26.89 -5.25
CA MET A 19 -8.32 -27.38 -4.28
C MET A 19 -9.65 -27.74 -4.95
N LYS A 20 -10.22 -28.89 -4.55
CA LYS A 20 -11.49 -29.41 -5.09
C LYS A 20 -12.68 -29.10 -4.19
N ASP A 21 -12.42 -28.80 -2.92
CA ASP A 21 -13.42 -28.50 -1.91
C ASP A 21 -13.17 -27.09 -1.38
N ILE A 22 -14.13 -26.19 -1.62
CA ILE A 22 -14.06 -24.80 -1.19
C ILE A 22 -14.46 -24.61 0.28
N GLU A 23 -15.17 -25.59 0.86
CA GLU A 23 -15.54 -25.60 2.28
C GLU A 23 -14.34 -26.00 3.15
N ASN A 24 -13.41 -26.78 2.58
CA ASN A 24 -12.16 -27.20 3.22
C ASN A 24 -10.96 -26.86 2.33
N PRO A 25 -10.66 -25.56 2.13
CA PRO A 25 -9.60 -25.14 1.22
C PRO A 25 -8.24 -25.62 1.73
N LEU A 26 -7.37 -26.01 0.81
CA LEU A 26 -5.98 -26.32 1.15
C LEU A 26 -5.23 -25.00 1.38
N VAL A 27 -5.06 -24.62 2.66
CA VAL A 27 -4.32 -23.41 3.05
C VAL A 27 -2.82 -23.68 2.90
N LEU A 28 -2.19 -22.97 1.97
CA LEU A 28 -0.75 -23.02 1.72
C LEU A 28 0.02 -22.14 2.71
N SER A 29 -0.56 -21.00 3.08
CA SER A 29 0.07 -20.06 4.01
C SER A 29 -0.97 -19.16 4.69
N THR A 30 -0.70 -18.74 5.92
CA THR A 30 -1.49 -17.74 6.64
C THR A 30 -0.58 -16.60 7.07
N TRP A 31 -1.02 -15.38 6.82
CA TRP A 31 -0.30 -14.15 7.17
C TRP A 31 -1.20 -13.19 7.92
N TYR A 32 -0.59 -12.36 8.74
CA TYR A 32 -1.23 -11.33 9.54
C TYR A 32 -0.49 -10.02 9.35
N LEU A 33 -1.24 -8.92 9.40
CA LEU A 33 -0.70 -7.58 9.50
C LEU A 33 -0.85 -7.10 10.95
N ASP A 34 0.28 -6.78 11.59
CA ASP A 34 0.26 -6.18 12.91
C ASP A 34 0.07 -4.65 12.85
N ASP A 35 -0.17 -4.03 14.01
CA ASP A 35 -0.41 -2.59 14.14
C ASP A 35 0.82 -1.71 13.82
N GLU A 36 2.00 -2.31 13.71
CA GLU A 36 3.25 -1.69 13.25
C GLU A 36 3.47 -1.82 11.73
N ASN A 37 2.50 -2.37 10.99
CA ASN A 37 2.58 -2.68 9.56
C ASN A 37 3.65 -3.73 9.20
N ASN A 38 4.00 -4.61 10.13
CA ASN A 38 4.81 -5.78 9.86
C ASN A 38 3.94 -6.97 9.50
N LEU A 39 4.50 -7.82 8.64
CA LEU A 39 3.88 -9.10 8.31
C LEU A 39 4.41 -10.16 9.24
N THR A 40 3.51 -10.99 9.75
CA THR A 40 3.87 -12.14 10.56
C THR A 40 3.00 -13.33 10.19
N GLN A 41 3.53 -14.53 10.42
CA GLN A 41 2.76 -15.77 10.37
C GLN A 41 2.43 -16.28 11.78
N ASP A 42 2.98 -15.63 12.81
CA ASP A 42 2.69 -15.94 14.21
C ASP A 42 1.34 -15.34 14.62
N SER A 43 0.32 -16.19 14.68
CA SER A 43 -1.04 -15.83 15.10
C SER A 43 -1.13 -15.38 16.57
N THR A 44 -0.08 -15.60 17.36
CA THR A 44 -0.03 -15.21 18.78
C THR A 44 0.63 -13.86 19.01
N ASN A 45 1.11 -13.21 17.95
CA ASN A 45 1.67 -11.87 18.04
C ASN A 45 0.62 -10.91 18.63
N LYS A 46 0.97 -10.30 19.77
CA LYS A 46 0.10 -9.41 20.56
C LYS A 46 -0.26 -8.11 19.83
N ASN A 47 0.52 -7.76 18.82
CA ASN A 47 0.35 -6.57 18.01
C ASN A 47 -0.69 -6.78 16.88
N ILE A 48 -1.24 -7.99 16.71
CA ILE A 48 -2.32 -8.26 15.77
C ILE A 48 -3.64 -7.74 16.35
N ALA A 49 -4.30 -6.84 15.62
CA ALA A 49 -5.63 -6.35 16.00
C ALA A 49 -6.69 -7.46 15.92
N LEU A 50 -7.47 -7.61 16.98
CA LEU A 50 -8.58 -8.56 17.09
C LEU A 50 -9.93 -7.83 17.15
N PRO A 51 -11.02 -8.38 16.57
CA PRO A 51 -11.04 -9.60 15.75
C PRO A 51 -10.34 -9.39 14.40
N THR A 52 -9.79 -10.48 13.84
CA THR A 52 -9.20 -10.42 12.49
C THR A 52 -10.29 -10.49 11.42
N VAL A 53 -10.05 -9.84 10.28
CA VAL A 53 -10.87 -9.93 9.08
C VAL A 53 -10.04 -10.60 7.98
N ASN A 54 -10.57 -11.70 7.43
CA ASN A 54 -9.85 -12.54 6.46
C ASN A 54 -9.93 -11.96 5.04
N LEU A 55 -8.81 -11.99 4.33
CA LEU A 55 -8.70 -11.96 2.89
C LEU A 55 -8.27 -13.35 2.40
N VAL A 56 -8.76 -13.77 1.23
CA VAL A 56 -8.40 -15.05 0.62
C VAL A 56 -7.74 -14.80 -0.73
N ASN A 57 -6.54 -15.33 -0.93
CA ASN A 57 -5.84 -15.31 -2.21
C ASN A 57 -5.75 -16.74 -2.77
N ILE A 58 -6.26 -16.94 -3.98
CA ILE A 58 -6.19 -18.22 -4.70
C ILE A 58 -4.88 -18.26 -5.46
N TYR A 59 -4.01 -19.18 -5.07
CA TYR A 59 -2.63 -19.25 -5.52
C TYR A 59 -2.41 -20.42 -6.47
N ASP A 60 -1.88 -20.14 -7.66
CA ASP A 60 -1.55 -21.14 -8.67
C ASP A 60 -0.11 -21.62 -8.50
N GLN A 61 0.06 -22.83 -7.97
CA GLN A 61 1.38 -23.42 -7.79
C GLN A 61 2.04 -23.82 -9.13
N THR A 62 1.31 -23.85 -10.24
CA THR A 62 1.81 -24.33 -11.54
C THR A 62 2.39 -23.24 -12.44
N GLN A 63 2.23 -21.97 -12.06
CA GLN A 63 2.81 -20.84 -12.78
C GLN A 63 4.35 -20.82 -12.63
N GLU A 64 5.06 -20.63 -13.76
CA GLU A 64 6.54 -20.63 -13.79
C GLU A 64 7.12 -19.44 -13.00
N ASP A 65 6.57 -18.23 -13.17
CA ASP A 65 6.98 -17.01 -12.47
C ASP A 65 6.03 -16.66 -11.32
N ARG A 66 5.87 -17.59 -10.37
CA ARG A 66 4.96 -17.38 -9.23
C ARG A 66 5.63 -16.55 -8.12
N PRO A 67 4.94 -15.53 -7.57
CA PRO A 67 5.46 -14.77 -6.43
C PRO A 67 5.52 -15.65 -5.18
N SER A 68 6.46 -15.40 -4.28
CA SER A 68 6.49 -16.05 -2.97
C SER A 68 5.25 -15.71 -2.14
N TYR A 69 4.92 -16.55 -1.15
CA TYR A 69 3.79 -16.28 -0.25
C TYR A 69 3.94 -14.97 0.53
N GLU A 70 5.18 -14.58 0.85
CA GLU A 70 5.44 -13.29 1.50
C GLU A 70 5.19 -12.11 0.55
N GLU A 71 5.56 -12.22 -0.73
CA GLU A 71 5.27 -11.18 -1.73
C GLU A 71 3.77 -11.01 -1.96
N VAL A 72 3.02 -12.12 -1.99
CA VAL A 72 1.54 -12.09 -2.00
C VAL A 72 1.02 -11.44 -0.72
N ALA A 73 1.54 -11.80 0.46
CA ALA A 73 1.13 -11.17 1.71
C ALA A 73 1.42 -9.66 1.77
N LYS A 74 2.56 -9.23 1.21
CA LYS A 74 2.90 -7.81 1.06
C LYS A 74 1.92 -7.11 0.12
N SER A 75 1.62 -7.69 -1.04
CA SER A 75 0.75 -7.05 -2.02
C SER A 75 -0.72 -6.96 -1.55
N GLU A 76 -1.21 -7.97 -0.83
CA GLU A 76 -2.60 -8.03 -0.37
C GLU A 76 -2.83 -7.26 0.94
N LEU A 77 -2.04 -7.55 1.99
CA LEU A 77 -2.24 -6.95 3.32
C LEU A 77 -1.59 -5.58 3.45
N LYS A 78 -0.33 -5.43 3.02
CA LYS A 78 0.33 -4.11 3.03
C LYS A 78 -0.16 -3.23 1.87
N GLY A 79 -0.63 -3.82 0.78
CA GLY A 79 -1.26 -3.06 -0.32
C GLY A 79 -2.52 -2.30 0.12
N ASN A 80 -3.23 -2.79 1.14
CA ASN A 80 -4.34 -2.08 1.80
C ASN A 80 -3.88 -1.15 2.94
N ALA A 81 -2.78 -1.45 3.63
CA ALA A 81 -2.28 -0.63 4.74
C ALA A 81 -1.44 0.58 4.33
N TYR A 82 -0.91 0.60 3.10
CA TYR A 82 -0.07 1.70 2.58
C TYR A 82 -0.84 2.79 1.81
N SER A 83 -2.05 3.15 2.27
CA SER A 83 -2.61 4.47 1.97
C SER A 83 -1.90 5.55 2.80
N HIS A 84 -0.58 5.68 2.65
CA HIS A 84 0.14 6.85 3.12
C HIS A 84 -0.25 8.02 2.22
N GLU A 85 -1.26 8.76 2.65
CA GLU A 85 -1.59 10.06 2.10
C GLU A 85 -0.71 11.09 2.81
N ILE A 86 0.43 11.46 2.21
CA ILE A 86 1.29 12.51 2.75
C ILE A 86 0.73 13.85 2.30
N LYS A 87 0.18 14.62 3.26
CA LYS A 87 -0.27 15.99 3.02
C LYS A 87 0.81 16.99 3.38
N VAL A 88 1.22 17.79 2.42
CA VAL A 88 2.18 18.88 2.61
C VAL A 88 1.50 20.20 2.30
N ASN A 89 1.61 21.15 3.23
CA ASN A 89 1.17 22.52 3.00
C ASN A 89 2.37 23.36 2.56
N VAL A 90 2.34 23.86 1.32
CA VAL A 90 3.39 24.68 0.74
C VAL A 90 2.89 26.11 0.59
N VAL A 91 3.73 27.11 0.88
CA VAL A 91 3.42 28.53 0.67
C VAL A 91 3.54 28.86 -0.83
N LEU A 92 2.50 29.46 -1.41
CA LEU A 92 2.38 29.74 -2.86
C LEU A 92 3.51 30.62 -3.44
N ASN A 93 4.20 31.39 -2.60
CA ASN A 93 5.30 32.29 -3.00
C ASN A 93 6.69 31.77 -2.59
N ALA A 94 6.86 30.46 -2.41
CA ALA A 94 8.19 29.88 -2.22
C ALA A 94 8.98 30.04 -3.54
N ARG A 95 10.16 30.68 -3.48
CA ARG A 95 11.04 30.89 -4.66
C ARG A 95 11.38 29.61 -5.43
N ASN A 96 11.17 28.45 -4.82
CA ASN A 96 11.62 27.15 -5.32
C ASN A 96 10.47 26.28 -5.86
N ILE A 97 9.22 26.77 -5.84
CA ILE A 97 8.05 26.00 -6.31
C ILE A 97 7.24 26.88 -7.25
N ASN A 98 7.28 26.56 -8.54
CA ASN A 98 6.35 27.13 -9.50
C ASN A 98 5.04 26.34 -9.47
N VAL A 99 3.99 26.97 -8.95
CA VAL A 99 2.67 26.34 -8.80
C VAL A 99 2.06 25.97 -10.16
N GLU A 100 2.42 26.69 -11.23
CA GLU A 100 1.96 26.39 -12.60
C GLU A 100 2.48 25.04 -13.12
N ASN A 101 3.56 24.51 -12.53
CA ASN A 101 4.15 23.24 -12.92
C ASN A 101 3.65 22.06 -12.04
N ILE A 102 2.66 22.29 -11.16
CA ILE A 102 2.13 21.27 -10.27
C ILE A 102 1.02 20.50 -10.97
N GLU A 103 1.28 19.24 -11.30
CA GLU A 103 0.34 18.36 -11.99
C GLU A 103 0.16 17.04 -11.24
N THR A 104 -1.08 16.53 -11.22
CA THR A 104 -1.33 15.17 -10.71
C THR A 104 -0.53 14.17 -11.54
N GLY A 105 0.14 13.22 -10.89
CA GLY A 105 1.04 12.27 -11.54
C GLY A 105 2.52 12.60 -11.39
N MET A 106 2.87 13.80 -10.91
CA MET A 106 4.26 14.14 -10.61
C MET A 106 4.87 13.16 -9.60
N LEU A 107 6.00 12.57 -10.00
CA LEU A 107 6.82 11.76 -9.10
C LEU A 107 7.53 12.67 -8.09
N ALA A 108 7.51 12.27 -6.83
CA ALA A 108 8.13 12.99 -5.74
C ALA A 108 8.90 12.04 -4.83
N THR A 109 10.10 12.47 -4.43
CA THR A 109 10.86 11.82 -3.37
C THR A 109 10.67 12.63 -2.09
N ILE A 110 9.97 12.06 -1.11
CA ILE A 110 9.70 12.72 0.17
C ILE A 110 10.64 12.13 1.21
N VAL A 111 11.41 12.98 1.88
CA VAL A 111 12.27 12.57 3.00
C VAL A 111 11.61 13.03 4.29
N TYR A 112 11.23 12.08 5.15
CA TYR A 112 10.59 12.36 6.44
C TYR A 112 11.15 11.44 7.51
N LYS A 113 11.67 12.02 8.60
CA LYS A 113 12.29 11.30 9.72
C LYS A 113 13.32 10.27 9.24
N GLU A 114 14.26 10.71 8.40
CA GLU A 114 15.34 9.89 7.82
C GLU A 114 14.87 8.76 6.86
N GLN A 115 13.56 8.57 6.70
CA GLN A 115 12.99 7.65 5.72
C GLN A 115 12.72 8.37 4.40
N THR A 116 13.05 7.70 3.29
CA THR A 116 12.77 8.18 1.94
C THR A 116 11.57 7.44 1.35
N TYR A 117 10.64 8.20 0.77
CA TYR A 117 9.39 7.71 0.17
C TYR A 117 9.33 8.13 -1.30
N LYS A 118 9.23 7.17 -2.21
CA LYS A 118 8.86 7.44 -3.62
C LYS A 118 7.34 7.54 -3.70
N SER A 119 6.83 8.69 -4.09
CA SER A 119 5.40 9.01 -4.08
C SER A 119 4.97 9.66 -5.39
N VAL A 120 3.66 9.71 -5.62
CA VAL A 120 3.03 10.41 -6.74
C VAL A 120 2.11 11.48 -6.17
N LEU A 121 2.12 12.68 -6.73
CA LEU A 121 1.11 13.70 -6.42
C LEU A 121 -0.26 13.22 -6.93
N THR A 122 -1.17 12.87 -6.02
CA THR A 122 -2.49 12.34 -6.36
C THR A 122 -3.58 13.40 -6.31
N ALA A 123 -3.39 14.45 -5.52
CA ALA A 123 -4.30 15.58 -5.43
C ALA A 123 -3.58 16.86 -5.00
N TRP A 124 -4.15 18.00 -5.33
CA TRP A 124 -3.72 19.29 -4.82
C TRP A 124 -4.92 20.23 -4.68
N ARG A 125 -4.85 21.15 -3.72
CA ARG A 125 -5.91 22.11 -3.43
C ARG A 125 -5.34 23.48 -3.10
N ILE A 126 -5.80 24.49 -3.82
CA ILE A 126 -5.53 25.90 -3.50
C ILE A 126 -6.73 26.44 -2.72
N SER A 127 -6.46 27.02 -1.54
CA SER A 127 -7.50 27.71 -0.76
C SER A 127 -7.45 29.20 -1.06
N SER A 128 -8.52 29.79 -1.58
CA SER A 128 -8.60 31.23 -1.86
C SER A 128 -8.39 32.12 -0.62
N SER A 129 -8.60 31.57 0.57
CA SER A 129 -8.45 32.25 1.87
C SER A 129 -7.07 32.07 2.54
N LYS A 130 -6.21 31.18 2.03
CA LYS A 130 -4.88 30.90 2.61
C LYS A 130 -3.81 31.03 1.53
N LYS A 131 -2.64 31.60 1.85
CA LYS A 131 -1.50 31.71 0.92
C LYS A 131 -0.78 30.37 0.67
N ASN A 132 -1.49 29.25 0.83
CA ASN A 132 -0.93 27.91 0.82
C ASN A 132 -1.64 27.03 -0.20
N ILE A 133 -0.88 26.15 -0.83
CA ILE A 133 -1.36 24.99 -1.57
C ILE A 133 -1.18 23.75 -0.69
N GLU A 134 -2.24 22.96 -0.57
CA GLU A 134 -2.16 21.63 0.01
C GLU A 134 -1.86 20.63 -1.10
N LEU A 135 -0.78 19.88 -0.95
CA LEU A 135 -0.35 18.84 -1.86
C LEU A 135 -0.56 17.49 -1.19
N THR A 136 -1.17 16.57 -1.91
CA THR A 136 -1.49 15.23 -1.43
C THR A 136 -0.72 14.23 -2.27
N PHE A 137 0.21 13.53 -1.62
CA PHE A 137 1.02 12.50 -2.25
C PHE A 137 0.55 11.13 -1.80
N GLY A 138 0.27 10.26 -2.77
CA GLY A 138 -0.04 8.85 -2.57
C GLY A 138 1.13 7.97 -3.00
N ASN A 139 1.08 6.70 -2.62
CA ASN A 139 2.11 5.74 -3.02
C ASN A 139 2.02 5.43 -4.53
N VAL A 140 3.17 5.20 -5.17
CA VAL A 140 3.20 4.60 -6.51
C VAL A 140 2.72 3.16 -6.31
N ARG A 141 1.50 2.85 -6.72
CA ARG A 141 1.01 1.47 -6.73
C ARG A 141 1.96 0.68 -7.65
N SER A 142 2.69 -0.33 -7.13
CA SER A 142 3.65 -1.14 -7.90
C SER A 142 3.11 -1.62 -9.25
N ARG A 143 1.78 -1.82 -9.37
CA ARG A 143 1.14 -2.16 -10.64
C ARG A 143 1.48 -1.20 -11.78
N PHE A 144 1.72 0.10 -11.52
CA PHE A 144 2.06 1.06 -12.59
C PHE A 144 3.53 0.99 -13.01
N MET A 145 4.44 0.56 -12.11
CA MET A 145 5.84 0.28 -12.47
C MET A 145 5.97 -1.01 -13.28
N ASP A 146 5.17 -2.03 -12.96
CA ASP A 146 5.09 -3.27 -13.74
C ASP A 146 4.67 -2.98 -15.20
N TYR A 147 3.77 -2.00 -15.42
CA TYR A 147 3.37 -1.56 -16.77
C TYR A 147 4.48 -0.83 -17.57
N PHE A 148 5.48 -0.24 -16.92
CA PHE A 148 6.59 0.43 -17.62
C PHE A 148 7.76 -0.50 -17.90
N GLU A 149 7.97 -1.51 -17.06
CA GLU A 149 9.03 -2.50 -17.29
C GLU A 149 8.67 -3.50 -18.40
N ASP A 150 7.39 -3.82 -18.60
CA ASP A 150 6.94 -4.72 -19.67
C ASP A 150 6.94 -4.11 -21.09
N TYR A 151 7.07 -2.79 -21.23
CA TYR A 151 7.09 -2.09 -22.53
C TYR A 151 8.38 -1.31 -22.80
N GLY A 152 9.43 -1.56 -22.02
CA GLY A 152 10.74 -0.91 -22.11
C GLY A 152 11.88 -1.88 -22.36
N GLY A 153 11.82 -2.66 -23.44
CA GLY A 153 12.90 -3.55 -23.91
C GLY A 153 12.78 -3.85 -25.39
#